data_AF-A0A519E3K9-F1
#
_entry.id   AF-A0A519E3K9-F1
#
_cell.length_a   1.000
_cell.length_b   1.000
_cell.length_c   1.000
_cell.angle_alpha   90.00
_cell.angle_beta   90.00
_cell.angle_gamma   90.00
#
_symmetry.space_group_name_H-M   'P 1'
#
loop_
_entity.id
_entity.type
_entity.pdbx_description
1 polymer ?
#
loop_
_entity_poly.entity_id
_entity_poly.type
_entity_poly.pdbx_seq_one_letter_code
_entity_poly.pdbx_strand_id
1 'polypeptide(L)'
;MHSLFRRGAAALAAVAALGLSAVAHAAPTNFSFAGSFAQANDVQTFTFTANGSSAVRLITYSYAGGTQADGNVVAAGGFDPILALFNASGALVGQNDDATSGTPGTCGGGAVNPDPAGGMRWDTCLDLTLSAGVYTVAVMQFDNFALGPDLANGFTYDGNPNFLNGKCANGVFCDAGGRERNALWAFDILNVEGAQQNNDVPEPASLALAVIALAGLGGARRLRRKD
;
A
#
# COMPACT_ATOMS: atom_id res chain seq x y z
N MET A 1 44.90 -40.35 -52.26
CA MET A 1 44.19 -40.96 -51.11
C MET A 1 44.55 -40.16 -49.87
N HIS A 2 43.51 -39.64 -49.22
CA HIS A 2 43.41 -39.17 -47.83
C HIS A 2 44.13 -37.88 -47.37
N SER A 3 43.25 -36.96 -46.98
CA SER A 3 43.38 -35.73 -46.24
C SER A 3 43.57 -35.96 -44.73
N LEU A 4 43.66 -34.83 -43.99
CA LEU A 4 43.55 -34.65 -42.52
C LEU A 4 44.92 -34.72 -41.82
N PHE A 5 45.39 -33.72 -41.07
CA PHE A 5 44.74 -33.17 -39.88
C PHE A 5 45.09 -31.67 -39.67
N ARG A 6 44.06 -30.83 -39.64
CA ARG A 6 44.03 -29.55 -38.92
C ARG A 6 43.20 -29.77 -37.66
N ARG A 7 43.69 -29.30 -36.50
CA ARG A 7 43.01 -28.95 -35.22
C ARG A 7 44.05 -29.17 -34.12
N GLY A 8 44.30 -28.29 -33.16
CA GLY A 8 43.69 -27.03 -32.79
C GLY A 8 44.29 -26.62 -31.44
N ALA A 9 44.42 -25.31 -31.21
CA ALA A 9 44.58 -24.73 -29.88
C ALA A 9 44.28 -23.24 -30.00
N ALA A 10 43.02 -22.88 -30.22
CA ALA A 10 42.57 -21.51 -29.99
C ALA A 10 42.42 -21.35 -28.47
N ALA A 11 43.39 -20.70 -27.85
CA ALA A 11 43.41 -20.44 -26.42
C ALA A 11 42.29 -19.46 -26.04
N LEU A 12 41.55 -19.88 -25.03
CA LEU A 12 40.53 -19.19 -24.25
C LEU A 12 40.95 -17.76 -23.88
N ALA A 13 40.11 -16.77 -24.20
CA ALA A 13 40.07 -15.49 -23.51
C ALA A 13 38.62 -14.95 -23.54
N ALA A 14 37.72 -15.61 -22.82
CA ALA A 14 36.41 -15.05 -22.51
C ALA A 14 36.59 -14.05 -21.36
N VAL A 15 36.74 -12.77 -21.68
CA VAL A 15 36.73 -11.68 -20.72
C VAL A 15 35.32 -11.57 -20.14
N ALA A 16 35.16 -11.97 -18.87
CA ALA A 16 33.96 -11.71 -18.09
C ALA A 16 33.89 -10.20 -17.78
N ALA A 17 33.27 -9.44 -18.69
CA ALA A 17 32.82 -8.10 -18.39
C ALA A 17 31.59 -8.19 -17.47
N LEU A 18 31.82 -8.25 -16.15
CA LEU A 18 30.78 -7.90 -15.19
C LEU A 18 30.51 -6.40 -15.37
N GLY A 19 29.53 -6.08 -16.22
CA GLY A 19 29.00 -4.74 -16.34
C GLY A 19 28.54 -4.27 -14.98
N LEU A 20 29.16 -3.21 -14.48
CA LEU A 20 28.68 -2.47 -13.33
C LEU A 20 27.37 -1.79 -13.77
N SER A 21 26.26 -2.50 -13.68
CA SER A 21 24.93 -1.94 -13.90
C SER A 21 24.70 -0.94 -12.77
N ALA A 22 24.98 0.34 -13.03
CA ALA A 22 24.53 1.41 -12.17
C ALA A 22 23.01 1.25 -12.02
N VAL A 23 22.54 0.96 -10.81
CA VAL A 23 21.11 0.89 -10.51
C VAL A 23 20.61 2.32 -10.62
N ALA A 24 20.07 2.69 -11.79
CA ALA A 24 19.42 3.97 -11.98
C ALA A 24 18.23 4.01 -11.02
N HIS A 25 18.33 4.80 -9.97
CA HIS A 25 17.19 5.06 -9.10
C HIS A 25 16.26 5.99 -9.89
N ALA A 26 14.99 5.61 -9.99
CA ALA A 26 13.99 6.47 -10.59
C ALA A 26 13.98 7.82 -9.84
N ALA A 27 13.79 8.92 -10.56
CA ALA A 27 13.59 10.20 -9.89
C ALA A 27 12.28 10.16 -9.08
N PRO A 28 12.20 10.84 -7.93
CA PRO A 28 10.96 10.94 -7.17
C PRO A 28 9.82 11.49 -8.04
N THR A 29 8.66 10.84 -7.98
CA THR A 29 7.43 11.24 -8.69
C THR A 29 6.22 11.08 -7.78
N ASN A 30 5.04 11.41 -8.30
CA ASN A 30 3.77 11.34 -7.60
C ASN A 30 2.91 10.19 -8.14
N PHE A 31 2.19 9.54 -7.25
CA PHE A 31 1.27 8.45 -7.56
C PHE A 31 -0.09 8.71 -6.92
N SER A 32 -1.14 8.53 -7.71
CA SER A 32 -2.51 8.77 -7.31
C SER A 32 -3.32 7.49 -7.41
N PHE A 33 -4.12 7.21 -6.38
CA PHE A 33 -4.96 6.03 -6.26
C PHE A 33 -6.37 6.44 -5.84
N ALA A 34 -7.37 5.69 -6.27
CA ALA A 34 -8.75 5.85 -5.83
C ALA A 34 -9.49 4.51 -5.86
N GLY A 35 -10.53 4.39 -5.05
CA GLY A 35 -11.34 3.17 -4.98
C GLY A 35 -12.53 3.32 -4.05
N SER A 36 -13.10 2.19 -3.66
CA SER A 36 -14.23 2.12 -2.73
C SER A 36 -14.09 0.95 -1.78
N PHE A 37 -14.48 1.13 -0.52
CA PHE A 37 -14.61 0.03 0.43
C PHE A 37 -15.99 -0.65 0.34
N ALA A 38 -16.03 -1.93 0.68
CA ALA A 38 -17.25 -2.68 0.84
C ALA A 38 -17.77 -2.59 2.28
N GLN A 39 -16.88 -2.51 3.27
CA GLN A 39 -17.21 -2.46 4.70
C GLN A 39 -16.48 -1.31 5.41
N ALA A 40 -17.01 -0.90 6.55
CA ALA A 40 -16.44 0.18 7.35
C ALA A 40 -15.04 -0.15 7.87
N ASN A 41 -14.75 -1.43 8.12
CA ASN A 41 -13.46 -1.88 8.66
C ASN A 41 -12.47 -2.32 7.57
N ASP A 42 -12.80 -2.13 6.29
CA ASP A 42 -11.87 -2.43 5.22
C ASP A 42 -10.60 -1.57 5.37
N VAL A 43 -9.47 -2.18 5.02
CA VAL A 43 -8.17 -1.53 5.03
C VAL A 43 -7.52 -1.79 3.67
N GLN A 44 -7.15 -0.73 2.97
CA GLN A 44 -6.37 -0.83 1.75
C GLN A 44 -4.93 -0.43 2.02
N THR A 45 -3.99 -1.32 1.70
CA THR A 45 -2.56 -1.03 1.83
C THR A 45 -1.89 -0.71 0.50
N PHE A 46 -0.84 0.09 0.57
CA PHE A 46 0.00 0.48 -0.54
C PHE A 46 1.45 0.29 -0.15
N THR A 47 2.28 -0.11 -1.10
CA THR A 47 3.73 -0.20 -0.90
C THR A 47 4.42 0.86 -1.74
N PHE A 48 5.36 1.60 -1.16
CA PHE A 48 6.19 2.55 -1.89
C PHE A 48 7.66 2.48 -1.47
N THR A 49 8.53 3.00 -2.32
CA THR A 49 9.97 3.16 -2.03
C THR A 49 10.29 4.64 -1.84
N ALA A 50 11.08 4.95 -0.82
CA ALA A 50 11.69 6.25 -0.62
C ALA A 50 13.22 6.12 -0.72
N ASN A 51 13.92 7.07 -1.34
CA ASN A 51 15.38 7.09 -1.41
C ASN A 51 16.03 7.90 -0.28
N GLY A 52 15.22 8.55 0.56
CA GLY A 52 15.64 9.37 1.70
C GLY A 52 16.25 10.73 1.36
N SER A 53 16.13 11.19 0.12
CA SER A 53 16.62 12.51 -0.34
C SER A 53 15.55 13.62 -0.31
N SER A 54 14.27 13.27 -0.18
CA SER A 54 13.14 14.19 -0.18
C SER A 54 12.10 13.85 0.89
N ALA A 55 11.33 14.85 1.32
CA ALA A 55 10.17 14.64 2.17
C ALA A 55 9.06 13.93 1.36
N VAL A 56 8.55 12.84 1.92
CA VAL A 56 7.44 12.07 1.38
C VAL A 56 6.14 12.65 1.94
N ARG A 57 5.20 12.95 1.05
CA ARG A 57 3.85 13.39 1.45
C ARG A 57 2.83 12.33 1.09
N LEU A 58 2.01 11.98 2.08
CA LEU A 58 0.89 11.06 1.96
C LEU A 58 -0.36 11.88 2.24
N ILE A 59 -1.29 11.99 1.29
CA ILE A 59 -2.46 12.88 1.42
C ILE A 59 -3.71 12.25 0.84
N THR A 60 -4.84 12.38 1.55
CA THR A 60 -6.14 11.90 1.09
C THR A 60 -7.01 13.02 0.55
N TYR A 61 -8.01 12.62 -0.24
CA TYR A 61 -9.04 13.50 -0.81
C TYR A 61 -10.45 12.90 -0.64
N SER A 62 -10.60 11.90 0.23
CA SER A 62 -11.83 11.16 0.42
C SER A 62 -12.94 12.05 0.96
N TYR A 63 -12.67 12.79 2.04
CA TYR A 63 -13.72 13.46 2.80
C TYR A 63 -14.21 14.73 2.11
N ALA A 64 -13.30 15.68 1.89
CA ALA A 64 -13.61 17.00 1.34
C ALA A 64 -13.42 17.09 -0.19
N GLY A 65 -12.91 16.04 -0.83
CA GLY A 65 -12.60 16.06 -2.25
C GLY A 65 -11.38 16.93 -2.60
N GLY A 66 -11.12 17.09 -3.89
CA GLY A 66 -10.01 17.90 -4.39
C GLY A 66 -9.49 17.44 -5.73
N THR A 67 -8.23 17.75 -6.02
CA THR A 67 -7.55 17.31 -7.23
C THR A 67 -6.29 16.57 -6.84
N GLN A 68 -6.18 15.32 -7.28
CA GLN A 68 -5.00 14.48 -7.11
C GLN A 68 -3.85 14.95 -8.00
N ALA A 69 -2.64 14.49 -7.71
CA ALA A 69 -1.42 14.85 -8.44
C ALA A 69 -1.45 14.43 -9.92
N ASP A 70 -2.21 13.40 -10.28
CA ASP A 70 -2.43 12.98 -11.68
C ASP A 70 -3.47 13.84 -12.43
N GLY A 71 -4.09 14.81 -11.75
CA GLY A 71 -5.13 15.69 -12.30
C GLY A 71 -6.55 15.16 -12.14
N ASN A 72 -6.75 13.99 -11.53
CA ASN A 72 -8.08 13.47 -11.25
C ASN A 72 -8.82 14.37 -10.24
N VAL A 73 -10.06 14.74 -10.55
CA VAL A 73 -10.91 15.56 -9.67
C VAL A 73 -11.80 14.64 -8.85
N VAL A 74 -11.61 14.66 -7.54
CA VAL A 74 -12.34 13.86 -6.55
C VAL A 74 -13.47 14.71 -5.98
N ALA A 75 -14.71 14.23 -6.09
CA ALA A 75 -15.85 14.88 -5.45
C ALA A 75 -15.82 14.65 -3.93
N ALA A 76 -16.27 15.64 -3.17
CA ALA A 76 -16.45 15.51 -1.72
C ALA A 76 -17.54 14.49 -1.37
N GLY A 77 -17.50 13.96 -0.15
CA GLY A 77 -18.54 13.08 0.41
C GLY A 77 -18.10 11.65 0.67
N GLY A 78 -16.85 11.30 0.37
CA GLY A 78 -16.23 10.09 0.89
C GLY A 78 -16.08 10.16 2.40
N PHE A 79 -15.61 9.04 2.95
CA PHE A 79 -15.50 8.86 4.38
C PHE A 79 -14.30 9.64 4.97
N ASP A 80 -14.18 9.66 6.30
CA ASP A 80 -13.10 10.32 7.05
C ASP A 80 -11.91 9.35 7.17
N PRO A 81 -10.83 9.52 6.37
CA PRO A 81 -9.76 8.55 6.33
C PRO A 81 -8.78 8.67 7.50
N ILE A 82 -8.09 7.56 7.78
CA ILE A 82 -6.89 7.48 8.60
C ILE A 82 -5.77 6.91 7.73
N LEU A 83 -4.56 7.46 7.89
CA LEU A 83 -3.32 6.90 7.32
C LEU A 83 -2.44 6.33 8.43
N ALA A 84 -1.99 5.08 8.26
CA ALA A 84 -0.95 4.48 9.10
C ALA A 84 0.23 4.01 8.24
N LEU A 85 1.42 4.53 8.52
CA LEU A 85 2.67 4.25 7.81
C LEU A 85 3.54 3.29 8.61
N PHE A 86 4.03 2.25 7.94
CA PHE A 86 4.92 1.22 8.48
C PHE A 86 6.18 1.13 7.63
N ASN A 87 7.32 0.79 8.26
CA ASN A 87 8.57 0.53 7.55
C ASN A 87 8.65 -0.92 7.03
N ALA A 88 9.75 -1.28 6.37
CA ALA A 88 9.97 -2.61 5.79
C ALA A 88 9.91 -3.79 6.79
N SER A 89 10.11 -3.53 8.09
CA SER A 89 9.96 -4.57 9.13
C SER A 89 8.52 -4.74 9.63
N GLY A 90 7.60 -3.89 9.17
CA GLY A 90 6.23 -3.82 9.66
C GLY A 90 6.06 -2.88 10.85
N ALA A 91 7.12 -2.27 11.39
CA ALA A 91 7.00 -1.37 12.53
C ALA A 91 6.35 -0.03 12.15
N LEU A 92 5.43 0.45 12.99
CA LEU A 92 4.70 1.70 12.83
C LEU A 92 5.66 2.90 12.91
N VAL A 93 5.68 3.70 11.85
CA VAL A 93 6.47 4.93 11.71
C VAL A 93 5.66 6.15 12.11
N GLY A 94 4.39 6.18 11.71
CA GLY A 94 3.49 7.29 12.02
C GLY A 94 2.05 6.95 11.63
N GLN A 95 1.10 7.56 12.31
CA GLN A 95 -0.33 7.44 12.00
C GLN A 95 -1.00 8.78 12.26
N ASN A 96 -2.00 9.09 11.47
CA ASN A 96 -2.75 10.33 11.58
C ASN A 96 -4.15 10.15 11.00
N ASP A 97 -5.12 10.85 11.54
CA ASP A 97 -6.51 10.92 11.08
C ASP A 97 -6.77 12.25 10.33
N ASP A 98 -6.39 13.39 10.91
CA ASP A 98 -6.69 14.70 10.34
C ASP A 98 -5.45 15.48 9.89
N ALA A 99 -5.53 16.29 8.84
CA ALA A 99 -4.44 17.19 8.48
C ALA A 99 -4.20 18.36 9.48
N THR A 100 -4.71 18.34 10.71
CA THR A 100 -4.63 19.49 11.62
C THR A 100 -3.19 19.88 12.02
N SER A 101 -2.94 21.18 12.08
CA SER A 101 -1.64 21.75 12.46
C SER A 101 -1.38 21.54 13.95
N GLY A 102 -0.33 20.79 14.30
CA GLY A 102 0.11 20.64 15.70
C GLY A 102 0.66 19.26 16.04
N THR A 103 0.31 18.24 15.26
CA THR A 103 0.87 16.88 15.41
C THR A 103 2.14 16.75 14.56
N PRO A 104 3.28 16.33 15.13
CA PRO A 104 4.51 16.11 14.35
C PRO A 104 4.27 15.16 13.17
N GLY A 105 4.78 15.53 11.99
CA GLY A 105 4.60 14.76 10.77
C GLY A 105 3.29 15.02 10.02
N THR A 106 2.48 16.01 10.41
CA THR A 106 1.30 16.46 9.64
C THR A 106 1.64 17.61 8.70
N CYS A 107 0.84 17.76 7.64
CA CYS A 107 1.01 18.81 6.63
C CYS A 107 0.40 20.17 7.04
N GLY A 108 -0.34 20.22 8.16
CA GLY A 108 -1.11 21.38 8.59
C GLY A 108 -2.44 21.55 7.85
N GLY A 109 -3.43 22.17 8.52
CA GLY A 109 -4.83 22.11 8.07
C GLY A 109 -5.07 22.75 6.70
N GLY A 110 -4.19 23.66 6.25
CA GLY A 110 -4.25 24.25 4.91
C GLY A 110 -3.89 23.30 3.77
N ALA A 111 -3.35 22.11 4.06
CA ALA A 111 -2.94 21.15 3.04
C ALA A 111 -4.11 20.38 2.41
N VAL A 112 -5.24 20.25 3.12
CA VAL A 112 -6.45 19.56 2.63
C VAL A 112 -7.58 20.56 2.42
N ASN A 113 -8.62 20.18 1.67
CA ASN A 113 -9.76 21.05 1.45
C ASN A 113 -10.74 21.04 2.66
N PRO A 114 -11.48 22.13 2.90
CA PRO A 114 -12.64 22.07 3.78
C PRO A 114 -13.82 21.40 3.06
N ASP A 115 -14.50 20.49 3.75
CA ASP A 115 -15.71 19.84 3.25
C ASP A 115 -16.79 20.88 2.92
N PRO A 116 -17.42 20.83 1.73
CA PRO A 116 -18.41 21.83 1.32
C PRO A 116 -19.66 21.90 2.21
N ALA A 117 -20.01 20.83 2.92
CA ALA A 117 -21.24 20.76 3.71
C ALA A 117 -21.04 21.33 5.13
N GLY A 118 -19.87 21.16 5.74
CA GLY A 118 -19.62 21.57 7.13
C GLY A 118 -18.33 22.32 7.40
N GLY A 119 -17.45 22.48 6.40
CA GLY A 119 -16.16 23.16 6.52
C GLY A 119 -15.07 22.36 7.25
N MET A 120 -15.37 21.13 7.66
CA MET A 120 -14.40 20.25 8.35
C MET A 120 -13.29 19.79 7.41
N ARG A 121 -12.09 19.57 7.96
CA ARG A 121 -10.88 19.20 7.23
C ARG A 121 -10.38 17.85 7.74
N TRP A 122 -11.20 16.84 7.54
CA TRP A 122 -10.97 15.47 8.02
C TRP A 122 -10.31 14.57 6.98
N ASP A 123 -9.78 15.16 5.90
CA ASP A 123 -8.78 14.44 5.10
C ASP A 123 -7.44 14.41 5.85
N THR A 124 -6.76 13.28 5.74
CA THR A 124 -5.46 13.04 6.38
C THR A 124 -4.33 13.58 5.52
N CYS A 125 -3.30 14.12 6.16
CA CYS A 125 -2.03 14.38 5.48
C CYS A 125 -0.83 14.15 6.41
N LEU A 126 0.10 13.32 5.95
CA LEU A 126 1.41 13.09 6.56
C LEU A 126 2.52 13.67 5.67
N ASP A 127 3.46 14.39 6.27
CA ASP A 127 4.65 14.95 5.61
C ASP A 127 5.90 14.58 6.42
N LEU A 128 6.68 13.63 5.91
CA LEU A 128 7.71 12.92 6.66
C LEU A 128 9.01 12.85 5.86
N THR A 129 10.13 13.14 6.51
CA THR A 129 11.46 12.79 5.96
C THR A 129 11.77 11.35 6.32
N LEU A 130 11.70 10.46 5.35
CA LEU A 130 11.90 9.03 5.52
C LEU A 130 13.34 8.64 5.19
N SER A 131 13.87 7.60 5.82
CA SER A 131 15.13 7.00 5.37
C SER A 131 14.92 6.22 4.08
N ALA A 132 15.99 5.95 3.34
CA ALA A 132 15.92 5.08 2.17
C ALA A 132 15.35 3.70 2.54
N GLY A 133 14.32 3.24 1.84
CA GLY A 133 13.68 1.97 2.15
C GLY A 133 12.31 1.78 1.49
N VAL A 134 11.73 0.61 1.77
CA VAL A 134 10.36 0.26 1.38
C VAL A 134 9.44 0.49 2.57
N TYR A 135 8.27 1.05 2.31
CA TYR A 135 7.27 1.38 3.30
C TYR A 135 5.91 0.86 2.86
N THR A 136 5.06 0.58 3.85
CA THR A 136 3.66 0.23 3.65
C THR A 136 2.80 1.29 4.31
N VAL A 137 1.83 1.84 3.59
CA VAL A 137 0.82 2.74 4.16
C VAL A 137 -0.55 2.10 4.04
N ALA A 138 -1.35 2.18 5.10
CA ALA A 138 -2.73 1.76 5.14
C ALA A 138 -3.66 2.98 5.05
N VAL A 139 -4.71 2.87 4.25
CA VAL A 139 -5.88 3.77 4.21
C VAL A 139 -7.04 3.01 4.83
N MET A 140 -7.73 3.64 5.79
CA MET A 140 -8.86 3.05 6.50
C MET A 140 -9.85 4.14 6.94
N GLN A 141 -11.08 3.74 7.24
CA GLN A 141 -12.11 4.65 7.75
C GLN A 141 -11.91 4.93 9.25
N PHE A 142 -12.14 6.18 9.66
CA PHE A 142 -12.20 6.56 11.08
C PHE A 142 -13.33 5.82 11.82
N ASP A 143 -13.10 5.24 13.00
CA ASP A 143 -11.91 5.28 13.87
C ASP A 143 -11.09 3.98 13.86
N ASN A 144 -10.96 3.30 12.71
CA ASN A 144 -10.25 2.03 12.57
C ASN A 144 -8.71 2.17 12.63
N PHE A 145 -8.19 2.66 13.75
CA PHE A 145 -6.75 2.87 13.94
C PHE A 145 -5.96 1.54 13.94
N ALA A 146 -4.73 1.59 13.42
CA ALA A 146 -3.77 0.51 13.60
C ALA A 146 -3.43 0.34 15.09
N LEU A 147 -3.37 -0.90 15.56
CA LEU A 147 -3.12 -1.21 16.98
C LEU A 147 -1.65 -0.99 17.37
N GLY A 148 -0.72 -1.23 16.44
CA GLY A 148 0.72 -1.15 16.69
C GLY A 148 1.23 -2.17 17.73
N PRO A 149 2.55 -2.23 17.96
CA PRO A 149 3.59 -1.44 17.29
C PRO A 149 3.89 -1.87 15.84
N ASP A 150 3.38 -3.02 15.39
CA ASP A 150 3.62 -3.57 14.07
C ASP A 150 2.33 -3.72 13.26
N LEU A 151 2.42 -3.72 11.93
CA LEU A 151 1.32 -3.98 11.00
C LEU A 151 0.62 -5.31 11.30
N ALA A 152 1.38 -6.31 11.77
CA ALA A 152 0.86 -7.62 12.14
C ALA A 152 -0.06 -7.61 13.37
N ASN A 153 -0.08 -6.52 14.16
CA ASN A 153 -1.02 -6.37 15.27
C ASN A 153 -2.46 -6.09 14.79
N GLY A 154 -2.63 -5.68 13.54
CA GLY A 154 -3.95 -5.41 12.96
C GLY A 154 -4.52 -4.05 13.33
N PHE A 155 -5.83 -3.92 13.19
CA PHE A 155 -6.58 -2.67 13.33
C PHE A 155 -7.71 -2.82 14.36
N THR A 156 -8.16 -1.69 14.89
CA THR A 156 -9.10 -1.60 16.03
C THR A 156 -10.39 -2.39 15.79
N TYR A 157 -10.88 -2.42 14.55
CA TYR A 157 -12.11 -3.12 14.17
C TYR A 157 -11.88 -4.32 13.27
N ASP A 158 -10.71 -4.95 13.35
CA ASP A 158 -10.50 -6.26 12.74
C ASP A 158 -11.56 -7.26 13.23
N GLY A 159 -12.21 -7.94 12.30
CA GLY A 159 -13.32 -8.86 12.59
C GLY A 159 -14.66 -8.19 12.92
N ASN A 160 -14.77 -6.85 12.87
CA ASN A 160 -16.00 -6.11 13.11
C ASN A 160 -16.36 -5.15 11.95
N PRO A 161 -16.95 -5.64 10.84
CA PRO A 161 -17.29 -4.81 9.68
C PRO A 161 -18.40 -3.79 9.91
N ASN A 162 -19.17 -3.94 10.99
CA ASN A 162 -20.36 -3.14 11.27
C ASN A 162 -20.15 -2.19 12.46
N PHE A 163 -18.91 -1.76 12.75
CA PHE A 163 -18.64 -0.92 13.93
C PHE A 163 -19.32 0.46 13.88
N LEU A 164 -19.74 0.91 12.70
CA LEU A 164 -20.52 2.14 12.49
C LEU A 164 -22.05 1.93 12.51
N ASN A 165 -22.54 0.72 12.80
CA ASN A 165 -23.97 0.46 12.84
C ASN A 165 -24.67 1.34 13.90
N GLY A 166 -25.73 2.04 13.49
CA GLY A 166 -26.47 2.97 14.33
C GLY A 166 -25.80 4.34 14.54
N LYS A 167 -24.66 4.62 13.90
CA LYS A 167 -23.99 5.94 13.95
C LYS A 167 -24.54 6.93 12.91
N CYS A 168 -25.12 6.43 11.83
CA CYS A 168 -25.82 7.18 10.80
C CYS A 168 -26.90 6.31 10.15
N ALA A 169 -27.75 6.88 9.29
CA ALA A 169 -28.87 6.15 8.69
C ALA A 169 -28.44 5.05 7.70
N ASN A 170 -27.35 5.22 6.94
CA ASN A 170 -26.79 4.16 6.10
C ASN A 170 -26.11 3.04 6.90
N GLY A 171 -25.65 3.31 8.13
CA GLY A 171 -25.05 2.35 9.06
C GLY A 171 -23.67 1.78 8.64
N VAL A 172 -23.08 2.25 7.54
CA VAL A 172 -21.84 1.70 6.97
C VAL A 172 -20.72 2.75 6.91
N PHE A 173 -20.98 3.98 6.46
CA PHE A 173 -19.96 5.04 6.41
C PHE A 173 -20.54 6.34 6.93
N CYS A 174 -19.90 6.89 7.96
CA CYS A 174 -20.26 8.19 8.52
C CYS A 174 -19.07 8.94 9.07
N ASP A 175 -19.28 10.24 9.18
CA ASP A 175 -18.34 11.13 9.82
C ASP A 175 -18.58 11.20 11.34
N ALA A 176 -17.64 11.78 12.10
CA ALA A 176 -17.74 11.90 13.55
C ALA A 176 -18.98 12.71 14.02
N GLY A 177 -19.60 13.50 13.13
CA GLY A 177 -20.85 14.22 13.37
C GLY A 177 -22.11 13.38 13.09
N GLY A 178 -21.96 12.12 12.68
CA GLY A 178 -23.07 11.23 12.33
C GLY A 178 -23.67 11.49 10.94
N ARG A 179 -23.01 12.30 10.09
CA ARG A 179 -23.49 12.51 8.71
C ARG A 179 -23.11 11.32 7.85
N GLU A 180 -24.01 10.97 6.94
CA GLU A 180 -23.76 9.91 5.97
C GLU A 180 -22.61 10.29 5.04
N ARG A 181 -21.69 9.34 4.87
CA ARG A 181 -20.61 9.40 3.89
C ARG A 181 -20.74 8.20 2.95
N ASN A 182 -20.03 8.26 1.83
CA ASN A 182 -19.95 7.14 0.90
C ASN A 182 -18.63 6.39 1.08
N ALA A 183 -18.52 5.25 0.41
CA ALA A 183 -17.39 4.34 0.56
C ALA A 183 -16.13 4.75 -0.23
N LEU A 184 -16.18 5.87 -0.96
CA LEU A 184 -15.11 6.26 -1.87
C LEU A 184 -13.92 6.80 -1.09
N TRP A 185 -12.74 6.42 -1.57
CA TRP A 185 -11.48 6.97 -1.11
C TRP A 185 -10.60 7.41 -2.27
N ALA A 186 -9.76 8.41 -2.00
CA ALA A 186 -8.73 8.86 -2.91
C ALA A 186 -7.48 9.25 -2.12
N PHE A 187 -6.31 8.85 -2.62
CA PHE A 187 -5.06 8.90 -1.90
C PHE A 187 -3.88 9.12 -2.82
N ASP A 188 -2.99 10.02 -2.44
CA ASP A 188 -1.75 10.30 -3.13
C ASP A 188 -0.52 9.97 -2.29
N ILE A 189 0.49 9.40 -2.95
CA ILE A 189 1.84 9.22 -2.45
C ILE A 189 2.78 10.07 -3.31
N LEU A 190 3.33 11.13 -2.71
CA LEU A 190 4.11 12.15 -3.41
C LEU A 190 5.60 12.06 -3.07
N ASN A 191 6.43 12.41 -4.04
CA ASN A 191 7.90 12.44 -3.94
C ASN A 191 8.54 11.07 -3.58
N VAL A 192 8.12 10.01 -4.27
CA VAL A 192 8.63 8.63 -4.07
C VAL A 192 9.09 8.01 -5.39
N GLU A 193 9.98 7.00 -5.35
CA GLU A 193 10.55 6.41 -6.57
C GLU A 193 9.63 5.38 -7.23
N GLY A 194 8.64 4.90 -6.49
CA GLY A 194 7.65 3.93 -6.96
C GLY A 194 6.60 3.70 -5.89
N ALA A 195 5.35 3.55 -6.31
CA ALA A 195 4.26 3.15 -5.45
C ALA A 195 3.31 2.17 -6.16
N GLN A 196 2.69 1.29 -5.39
CA GLN A 196 1.68 0.35 -5.88
C GLN A 196 0.61 0.09 -4.82
N GLN A 197 -0.62 -0.12 -5.27
CA GLN A 197 -1.70 -0.64 -4.44
C GLN A 197 -1.49 -2.15 -4.22
N ASN A 198 -1.51 -2.57 -2.97
CA ASN A 198 -1.46 -3.99 -2.63
C ASN A 198 -2.88 -4.53 -2.75
N ASN A 199 -3.18 -5.20 -3.86
CA ASN A 199 -4.43 -5.95 -3.92
C ASN A 199 -4.26 -7.18 -3.02
N ASP A 200 -5.17 -7.41 -2.07
CA ASP A 200 -5.17 -8.62 -1.25
C ASP A 200 -5.17 -9.83 -2.20
N VAL A 201 -4.00 -10.44 -2.37
CA VAL A 201 -3.82 -11.57 -3.28
C VAL A 201 -4.40 -12.79 -2.56
N PRO A 202 -5.36 -13.52 -3.16
CA PRO A 202 -5.80 -14.81 -2.63
C PRO A 202 -4.60 -15.71 -2.39
N GLU A 203 -4.60 -16.39 -1.25
CA GLU A 203 -3.47 -17.02 -0.57
C GLU A 203 -2.32 -17.57 -1.45
N PRO A 204 -1.06 -17.43 -0.98
CA PRO A 204 0.14 -17.69 -1.79
C PRO A 204 0.15 -19.08 -2.43
N ALA A 205 0.77 -19.17 -3.61
CA ALA A 205 0.98 -20.40 -4.37
C ALA A 205 1.64 -21.55 -3.57
N SER A 206 2.09 -21.31 -2.34
CA SER A 206 2.46 -22.32 -1.36
C SER A 206 1.33 -23.31 -1.03
N LEU A 207 0.06 -22.89 -1.01
CA LEU A 207 -1.06 -23.82 -0.87
C LEU A 207 -1.20 -24.72 -2.11
N ALA A 208 -1.07 -24.15 -3.31
CA ALA A 208 -1.07 -24.93 -4.54
C ALA A 208 0.10 -25.94 -4.56
N LEU A 209 1.30 -25.52 -4.13
CA LEU A 209 2.46 -26.40 -4.01
C LEU A 209 2.30 -27.47 -2.93
N ALA A 210 1.68 -27.15 -1.78
CA ALA A 210 1.40 -28.12 -0.73
C ALA A 210 0.40 -29.19 -1.20
N VAL A 211 -0.65 -28.79 -1.94
CA VAL A 211 -1.61 -29.71 -2.56
C VAL A 211 -0.94 -30.59 -3.61
N ILE A 212 -0.10 -30.03 -4.47
CA ILE A 212 0.66 -30.79 -5.48
C ILE A 212 1.62 -31.78 -4.80
N ALA A 213 2.33 -31.37 -3.75
CA ALA A 213 3.25 -32.23 -3.01
C ALA A 213 2.52 -33.42 -2.35
N LEU A 214 1.37 -33.18 -1.72
CA LEU A 214 0.54 -34.23 -1.13
C LEU A 214 -0.02 -35.19 -2.20
N ALA A 215 -0.44 -34.67 -3.36
CA ALA A 215 -0.90 -35.49 -4.47
C ALA A 215 0.23 -36.38 -5.05
N GLY A 216 1.44 -35.84 -5.19
CA GLY A 216 2.63 -36.58 -5.64
C GLY A 216 3.00 -37.73 -4.70
N LEU A 217 2.96 -37.50 -3.39
CA LEU A 217 3.21 -38.52 -2.37
C LEU A 217 2.13 -39.63 -2.37
N GLY A 218 0.87 -39.26 -2.63
CA GLY A 218 -0.24 -40.21 -2.79
C GLY A 218 -0.09 -41.10 -4.02
N GLY A 219 0.33 -40.52 -5.16
CA GLY A 219 0.58 -41.25 -6.41
C GLY A 219 1.75 -42.23 -6.30
N ALA A 220 2.86 -41.82 -5.69
CA ALA A 220 4.02 -42.68 -5.48
C ALA A 220 3.73 -43.90 -4.60
N ARG A 221 2.84 -43.77 -3.60
CA ARG A 221 2.40 -44.90 -2.75
C ARG A 221 1.53 -45.91 -3.50
N ARG A 222 0.74 -45.47 -4.49
CA ARG A 222 -0.10 -46.39 -5.29
C ARG A 222 0.71 -47.21 -6.29
N LEU A 223 1.78 -46.64 -6.83
CA LEU A 223 2.66 -47.33 -7.78
C LEU A 223 3.50 -48.42 -7.09
N ARG A 224 3.93 -48.20 -5.84
CA ARG A 224 4.67 -49.18 -5.03
C ARG A 224 3.86 -50.39 -4.55
N ARG A 225 2.54 -50.42 -4.78
CA ARG A 225 1.63 -51.47 -4.30
C ARG A 225 1.22 -52.46 -5.39
N LYS A 226 1.81 -52.35 -6.59
CA LYS A 226 1.52 -53.16 -7.78
C LYS A 226 2.63 -54.16 -8.14
N ASP A 227 3.65 -54.29 -7.30
CA ASP A 227 4.64 -55.38 -7.34
C ASP A 227 4.37 -56.34 -6.18
#